data_AF-A0A2G8KTB9-F1
#
_entry.id   AF-A0A2G8KTB9-F1
#
_cell.length_a   1.000
_cell.length_b   1.000
_cell.length_c   1.000
_cell.angle_alpha   90.00
_cell.angle_beta   90.00
_cell.angle_gamma   90.00
#
_symmetry.space_group_name_H-M   'P 1'
#
loop_
_entity.id
_entity.type
_entity.pdbx_description
1 polymer ?
#
loop_
_entity_poly.entity_id
_entity_poly.type
_entity_poly.pdbx_seq_one_letter_code
_entity_poly.pdbx_strand_id
1 'polypeptide(L)'
;MEWKLAYWLTVWLCCVFICNIKAEDFTTNAITITLSNSLNIDLARGREFRFGFAAKVVKSETDKKISGSNLWKVSGWFGSSEDGSGNAIGFVDQLLTSGQSGNPYKKAARLTINGILYTLPPMRARCSDMTYFCVQFGTTDSPQVASGGNLEVFGNPDDSVLTKCVETPQCTENTDICIEDGTIYDVGASWKPHPCRECTCTAGGTSCQVEECQPTCGVDYQIFTTGVCCPACPTSCQVDGTSYDIGASWQVDVCTRCTCSESGESNCIIDQCSPTSCPGGRQPITRSGFCCPVCPLECDDDGSLYLHFEEWKQDACTSCQCFDGTIQCDVETCSPLQCDASAQIQGADDCCAECALECVDRNSLYPHGASWSPDVCTNCTCYNGTSACGIQYCESTLCPAEQVVTRYGECCPACAK
;
A
#
# COMPACT_ATOMS: atom_id res chain seq x y z
N MET A 1 72.52 -8.66 -71.53
CA MET A 1 71.36 -9.06 -72.36
C MET A 1 70.14 -9.21 -71.45
N GLU A 2 69.65 -8.13 -70.82
CA GLU A 2 68.56 -8.23 -69.84
C GLU A 2 67.47 -7.14 -69.95
N TRP A 3 67.57 -6.21 -70.90
CA TRP A 3 66.57 -5.13 -71.05
C TRP A 3 65.48 -5.42 -72.10
N LYS A 4 65.65 -6.46 -72.93
CA LYS A 4 64.65 -6.84 -73.94
C LYS A 4 63.56 -7.78 -73.40
N LEU A 5 63.77 -8.46 -72.27
CA LEU A 5 62.74 -9.33 -71.66
C LEU A 5 61.73 -8.53 -70.82
N ALA A 6 62.16 -7.46 -70.14
CA ALA A 6 61.26 -6.64 -69.33
C ALA A 6 60.23 -5.86 -70.17
N TYR A 7 60.62 -5.34 -71.34
CA TYR A 7 59.70 -4.62 -72.24
C TYR A 7 58.66 -5.55 -72.87
N TRP A 8 59.04 -6.80 -73.16
CA TRP A 8 58.09 -7.80 -73.66
C TRP A 8 57.24 -8.41 -72.54
N LEU A 9 57.72 -8.52 -71.30
CA LEU A 9 56.90 -8.97 -70.17
C LEU A 9 55.88 -7.92 -69.72
N THR A 10 56.21 -6.62 -69.75
CA THR A 10 55.22 -5.56 -69.47
C THR A 10 54.22 -5.41 -70.61
N VAL A 11 54.65 -5.51 -71.88
CA VAL A 11 53.73 -5.55 -73.03
C VAL A 11 52.91 -6.84 -73.06
N TRP A 12 53.45 -7.98 -72.60
CA TRP A 12 52.72 -9.25 -72.52
C TRP A 12 51.76 -9.29 -71.33
N LEU A 13 52.11 -8.81 -70.14
CA LEU A 13 51.18 -8.65 -69.01
C LEU A 13 50.08 -7.62 -69.33
N CYS A 14 50.40 -6.54 -70.05
CA CYS A 14 49.40 -5.58 -70.54
C CYS A 14 48.52 -6.22 -71.63
N CYS A 15 49.08 -7.04 -72.53
CA CYS A 15 48.31 -7.80 -73.52
C CYS A 15 47.44 -8.90 -72.89
N VAL A 16 47.87 -9.61 -71.85
CA VAL A 16 47.07 -10.70 -71.25
C VAL A 16 45.84 -10.16 -70.52
N PHE A 17 45.91 -8.98 -69.91
CA PHE A 17 44.72 -8.32 -69.34
C PHE A 17 43.80 -7.68 -70.40
N ILE A 18 44.36 -7.16 -71.50
CA ILE A 18 43.57 -6.52 -72.57
C ILE A 18 42.91 -7.55 -73.52
N CYS A 19 43.37 -8.80 -73.58
CA CYS A 19 42.98 -9.77 -74.62
C CYS A 19 41.82 -10.73 -74.24
N ASN A 20 40.95 -10.36 -73.30
CA ASN A 20 39.67 -11.06 -73.04
C ASN A 20 38.43 -10.18 -73.25
N ILE A 21 38.63 -8.98 -73.81
CA ILE A 21 37.57 -8.01 -74.12
C ILE A 21 36.84 -8.46 -75.39
N LYS A 22 35.55 -8.79 -75.29
CA LYS A 22 34.67 -9.14 -76.40
C LYS A 22 34.41 -7.90 -77.27
N ALA A 23 33.99 -8.14 -78.52
CA ALA A 23 33.79 -7.08 -79.50
C ALA A 23 32.73 -6.01 -79.14
N GLU A 24 31.94 -6.23 -78.09
CA GLU A 24 30.84 -5.39 -77.63
C GLU A 24 31.07 -4.74 -76.26
N ASP A 25 32.21 -5.02 -75.62
CA ASP A 25 32.57 -4.46 -74.32
C ASP A 25 32.95 -2.97 -74.45
N PHE A 26 32.77 -2.23 -73.35
CA PHE A 26 33.05 -0.78 -73.28
C PHE A 26 34.13 -0.49 -72.24
N THR A 27 35.20 0.20 -72.63
CA THR A 27 36.30 0.54 -71.72
C THR A 27 36.39 2.05 -71.46
N THR A 28 36.37 2.43 -70.17
CA THR A 28 36.46 3.84 -69.74
C THR A 28 37.73 4.11 -68.93
N ASN A 29 38.29 5.29 -69.12
CA ASN A 29 39.46 5.79 -68.40
C ASN A 29 39.09 6.60 -67.15
N ALA A 30 37.88 7.15 -67.09
CA ALA A 30 37.38 7.91 -65.93
C ALA A 30 35.88 8.20 -66.06
N ILE A 31 35.18 8.28 -64.92
CA ILE A 31 33.93 9.04 -64.80
C ILE A 31 34.19 10.36 -64.06
N THR A 32 33.52 11.43 -64.51
CA THR A 32 33.50 12.72 -63.83
C THR A 32 32.07 13.15 -63.56
N ILE A 33 31.86 13.76 -62.40
CA ILE A 33 30.54 14.22 -61.95
C ILE A 33 30.57 15.73 -61.85
N THR A 34 29.51 16.37 -62.32
CA THR A 34 29.31 17.82 -62.14
C THR A 34 27.95 18.02 -61.49
N LEU A 35 27.97 18.53 -60.26
CA LEU A 35 26.76 18.88 -59.52
C LEU A 35 26.08 20.08 -60.18
N SER A 36 24.76 20.03 -60.35
CA SER A 36 24.02 21.13 -60.99
C SER A 36 23.88 22.35 -60.08
N ASN A 37 23.84 22.14 -58.75
CA ASN A 37 23.76 23.16 -57.71
C ASN A 37 24.74 22.82 -56.57
N SER A 38 25.03 23.78 -55.67
CA SER A 38 25.72 23.48 -54.41
C SER A 38 24.89 22.52 -53.56
N LEU A 39 25.45 21.37 -53.18
CA LEU A 39 24.80 20.43 -52.25
C LEU A 39 24.74 21.08 -50.86
N ASN A 40 23.54 21.44 -50.42
CA ASN A 40 23.27 21.88 -49.06
C ASN A 40 22.29 20.89 -48.42
N ILE A 41 22.84 19.90 -47.70
CA ILE A 41 22.11 18.81 -47.08
C ILE A 41 21.67 19.28 -45.68
N ASP A 42 20.38 19.56 -45.52
CA ASP A 42 19.75 19.89 -44.23
C ASP A 42 19.08 18.64 -43.66
N LEU A 43 19.81 17.92 -42.81
CA LEU A 43 19.28 16.73 -42.12
C LEU A 43 18.31 17.08 -40.97
N ALA A 44 18.20 18.37 -40.59
CA ALA A 44 17.47 18.81 -39.40
C ALA A 44 15.95 18.72 -39.52
N ARG A 45 15.41 18.63 -40.74
CA ARG A 45 13.97 18.74 -40.99
C ARG A 45 13.27 17.44 -41.35
N GLY A 46 13.98 16.31 -41.42
CA GLY A 46 13.38 15.02 -41.79
C GLY A 46 12.63 15.04 -43.13
N ARG A 47 13.06 15.92 -44.06
CA ARG A 47 12.46 16.06 -45.39
C ARG A 47 13.30 15.30 -46.40
N GLU A 48 12.65 14.88 -47.50
CA GLU A 48 13.38 14.36 -48.65
C GLU A 48 14.31 15.44 -49.22
N PHE A 49 15.53 15.04 -49.59
CA PHE A 49 16.50 15.91 -50.23
C PHE A 49 16.71 15.47 -51.67
N ARG A 50 16.67 16.41 -52.62
CA ARG A 50 16.81 16.12 -54.05
C ARG A 50 17.82 17.05 -54.68
N PHE A 51 18.73 16.50 -55.48
CA PHE A 51 19.66 17.30 -56.26
C PHE A 51 19.94 16.67 -57.63
N GLY A 52 20.22 17.54 -58.60
CA GLY A 52 20.59 17.15 -59.95
C GLY A 52 22.12 17.11 -60.13
N PHE A 53 22.60 16.17 -60.94
CA PHE A 53 23.98 16.12 -61.38
C PHE A 53 24.09 15.64 -62.84
N ALA A 54 25.27 15.82 -63.42
CA ALA A 54 25.64 15.29 -64.72
C ALA A 54 26.83 14.34 -64.57
N ALA A 55 26.77 13.20 -65.25
CA ALA A 55 27.87 12.24 -65.34
C ALA A 55 28.49 12.30 -66.74
N LYS A 56 29.82 12.37 -66.80
CA LYS A 56 30.61 12.38 -68.03
C LYS A 56 31.59 11.22 -67.99
N VAL A 57 31.43 10.29 -68.92
CA VAL A 57 32.28 9.09 -69.04
C VAL A 57 33.35 9.34 -70.11
N VAL A 58 34.62 9.17 -69.73
CA VAL A 58 35.80 9.41 -70.55
C VAL A 58 36.29 8.08 -71.12
N LYS A 59 36.15 7.91 -72.42
CA LYS A 59 36.48 6.69 -73.15
C LYS A 59 38.00 6.36 -73.20
N SER A 60 38.33 5.07 -73.30
CA SER A 60 39.60 4.53 -73.80
C SER A 60 39.58 4.35 -75.34
N GLU A 61 40.64 4.69 -76.08
CA GLU A 61 40.63 4.91 -77.56
C GLU A 61 40.05 3.76 -78.45
N THR A 62 39.85 2.56 -77.89
CA THR A 62 39.50 1.30 -78.57
C THR A 62 38.01 1.03 -78.84
N ASP A 63 37.05 1.69 -78.17
CA ASP A 63 35.63 1.28 -78.24
C ASP A 63 34.92 1.55 -79.58
N LYS A 64 34.03 0.63 -79.98
CA LYS A 64 33.12 0.75 -81.13
C LYS A 64 31.83 1.52 -80.78
N LYS A 65 31.00 1.81 -81.78
CA LYS A 65 29.68 2.43 -81.59
C LYS A 65 28.76 1.41 -80.88
N ILE A 66 28.13 1.81 -79.79
CA ILE A 66 27.16 0.97 -79.04
C ILE A 66 25.80 1.64 -79.12
N SER A 67 24.78 0.91 -79.55
CA SER A 67 23.41 1.41 -79.64
C SER A 67 22.43 0.33 -79.21
N GLY A 68 21.29 0.74 -78.67
CA GLY A 68 20.34 -0.16 -78.04
C GLY A 68 19.46 0.58 -77.05
N SER A 69 18.79 -0.16 -76.17
CA SER A 69 17.97 0.40 -75.09
C SER A 69 18.41 -0.18 -73.75
N ASN A 70 18.22 0.59 -72.66
CA ASN A 70 18.56 0.14 -71.32
C ASN A 70 20.02 -0.34 -71.19
N LEU A 71 20.97 0.42 -71.73
CA LEU A 71 22.38 0.00 -71.82
C LEU A 71 23.15 0.32 -70.53
N TRP A 72 22.97 1.55 -70.04
CA TRP A 72 23.83 2.13 -69.01
C TRP A 72 23.18 2.12 -67.63
N LYS A 73 24.00 1.90 -66.61
CA LYS A 73 23.64 2.04 -65.20
C LYS A 73 24.50 3.09 -64.54
N VAL A 74 23.85 3.93 -63.74
CA VAL A 74 24.52 4.89 -62.86
C VAL A 74 23.95 4.69 -61.47
N SER A 75 24.78 4.19 -60.56
CA SER A 75 24.44 4.03 -59.14
C SER A 75 24.95 5.22 -58.34
N GLY A 76 24.33 5.55 -57.21
CA GLY A 76 24.83 6.63 -56.35
C GLY A 76 24.51 6.44 -54.87
N TRP A 77 25.39 6.94 -54.00
CA TRP A 77 25.29 6.85 -52.55
C TRP A 77 26.11 7.92 -51.86
N PHE A 78 25.85 8.15 -50.58
CA PHE A 78 26.72 8.90 -49.70
C PHE A 78 27.63 7.96 -48.90
N GLY A 79 28.85 8.40 -48.60
CA GLY A 79 29.78 7.67 -47.76
C GLY A 79 30.85 8.57 -47.15
N SER A 80 31.67 7.99 -46.28
CA SER A 80 32.75 8.66 -45.56
C SER A 80 34.09 8.65 -46.30
N SER A 81 34.23 7.81 -47.33
CA SER A 81 35.50 7.53 -48.02
C SER A 81 35.56 8.17 -49.41
N GLU A 82 36.73 8.71 -49.78
CA GLU A 82 36.95 9.39 -51.07
C GLU A 82 36.89 8.44 -52.28
N ASP A 83 37.11 7.14 -52.06
CA ASP A 83 37.03 6.08 -53.07
C ASP A 83 35.63 5.42 -53.16
N GLY A 84 34.71 5.82 -52.27
CA GLY A 84 33.36 5.25 -52.18
C GLY A 84 33.27 3.90 -51.47
N SER A 85 34.36 3.43 -50.86
CA SER A 85 34.37 2.22 -50.04
C SER A 85 33.68 2.41 -48.69
N GLY A 86 33.23 1.30 -48.08
CA GLY A 86 32.63 1.30 -46.75
C GLY A 86 31.09 1.30 -46.77
N ASN A 87 30.48 1.92 -45.75
CA ASN A 87 29.03 1.93 -45.59
C ASN A 87 28.37 2.89 -46.60
N ALA A 88 27.47 2.37 -47.42
CA ALA A 88 26.75 3.15 -48.43
C ALA A 88 25.40 3.64 -47.88
N ILE A 89 25.29 4.96 -47.71
CA ILE A 89 24.08 5.64 -47.22
C ILE A 89 23.23 6.07 -48.41
N GLY A 90 21.94 5.69 -48.40
CA GLY A 90 21.01 6.05 -49.46
C GLY A 90 21.36 5.45 -50.82
N PHE A 91 21.96 4.26 -50.86
CA PHE A 91 22.33 3.62 -52.12
C PHE A 91 21.14 3.47 -53.08
N VAL A 92 21.31 3.96 -54.30
CA VAL A 92 20.38 3.76 -55.41
C VAL A 92 21.13 3.09 -56.55
N ASP A 93 20.70 1.89 -56.93
CA ASP A 93 21.39 1.07 -57.94
C ASP A 93 21.28 1.66 -59.36
N GLN A 94 20.14 2.24 -59.72
CA GLN A 94 19.91 2.83 -61.04
C GLN A 94 19.23 4.20 -60.93
N LEU A 95 19.99 5.24 -61.23
CA LEU A 95 19.54 6.64 -61.25
C LEU A 95 19.08 7.10 -62.63
N LEU A 96 19.43 6.38 -63.71
CA LEU A 96 19.05 6.77 -65.05
C LEU A 96 17.60 6.40 -65.36
N THR A 97 16.87 7.34 -65.95
CA THR A 97 15.58 7.05 -66.58
C THR A 97 15.75 6.14 -67.80
N SER A 98 14.67 5.50 -68.26
CA SER A 98 14.69 4.64 -69.46
C SER A 98 15.20 5.35 -70.73
N GLY A 99 14.97 6.66 -70.85
CA GLY A 99 15.51 7.49 -71.93
C GLY A 99 17.02 7.75 -71.79
N GLN A 100 17.50 8.00 -70.56
CA GLN A 100 18.92 8.24 -70.30
C GLN A 100 19.76 6.96 -70.41
N SER A 101 19.27 5.82 -69.91
CA SER A 101 19.97 4.54 -69.95
C SER A 101 20.10 3.98 -71.36
N GLY A 102 19.18 4.34 -72.27
CA GLY A 102 19.24 3.98 -73.70
C GLY A 102 20.08 4.91 -74.57
N ASN A 103 20.78 5.90 -74.00
CA ASN A 103 21.55 6.86 -74.80
C ASN A 103 22.62 6.14 -75.64
N PRO A 104 22.55 6.18 -76.99
CA PRO A 104 23.49 5.46 -77.83
C PRO A 104 24.85 6.14 -77.79
N TYR A 105 25.90 5.33 -77.69
CA TYR A 105 27.27 5.78 -77.76
C TYR A 105 27.75 5.90 -79.22
N LYS A 106 28.39 7.03 -79.57
CA LYS A 106 28.92 7.29 -80.92
C LYS A 106 30.45 7.47 -80.85
N LYS A 107 31.18 6.88 -81.81
CA LYS A 107 32.65 6.75 -81.88
C LYS A 107 33.49 8.01 -81.58
N ALA A 108 32.91 9.22 -81.70
CA ALA A 108 33.59 10.50 -81.53
C ALA A 108 32.99 11.44 -80.45
N ALA A 109 32.03 10.97 -79.64
CA ALA A 109 31.35 11.81 -78.64
C ALA A 109 31.59 11.29 -77.22
N ARG A 110 31.87 12.19 -76.26
CA ARG A 110 31.86 11.85 -74.83
C ARG A 110 30.44 11.44 -74.43
N LEU A 111 30.27 10.33 -73.72
CA LEU A 111 28.98 9.97 -73.15
C LEU A 111 28.70 10.91 -71.98
N THR A 112 27.85 11.89 -72.22
CA THR A 112 27.43 12.88 -71.22
C THR A 112 25.97 12.65 -70.91
N ILE A 113 25.68 12.33 -69.66
CA ILE A 113 24.33 12.08 -69.17
C ILE A 113 23.98 13.23 -68.23
N ASN A 114 23.12 14.13 -68.70
CA ASN A 114 22.71 15.32 -67.96
C ASN A 114 21.39 15.09 -67.22
N GLY A 115 21.17 15.88 -66.16
CA GLY A 115 19.90 15.92 -65.44
C GLY A 115 19.58 14.60 -64.72
N ILE A 116 20.61 13.93 -64.18
CA ILE A 116 20.42 12.78 -63.31
C ILE A 116 19.94 13.31 -61.96
N LEU A 117 18.79 12.82 -61.48
CA LEU A 117 18.19 13.27 -60.23
C LEU A 117 18.45 12.23 -59.14
N TYR A 118 19.13 12.64 -58.07
CA TYR A 118 19.28 11.82 -56.88
C TYR A 118 18.26 12.29 -55.82
N THR A 119 17.57 11.33 -55.21
CA THR A 119 16.61 11.58 -54.12
C THR A 119 17.04 10.82 -52.89
N LEU A 120 17.40 11.55 -51.85
CA LEU A 120 17.63 11.00 -50.52
C LEU A 120 16.30 11.03 -49.76
N PRO A 121 15.68 9.88 -49.45
CA PRO A 121 14.50 9.86 -48.61
C PRO A 121 14.85 10.38 -47.20
N PRO A 122 13.85 10.80 -46.40
CA PRO A 122 14.07 11.15 -45.00
C PRO A 122 14.82 10.03 -44.28
N MET A 123 16.04 10.31 -43.82
CA MET A 123 16.88 9.34 -43.15
C MET A 123 17.69 9.97 -42.03
N ARG A 124 18.09 9.13 -41.07
CA ARG A 124 18.93 9.52 -39.93
C ARG A 124 20.37 9.12 -40.24
N ALA A 125 21.19 10.09 -40.61
CA ALA A 125 22.62 9.93 -40.84
C ALA A 125 23.36 11.08 -40.15
N ARG A 126 24.65 10.88 -39.82
CA ARG A 126 25.52 11.98 -39.43
C ARG A 126 26.14 12.60 -40.68
N CYS A 127 26.38 13.90 -40.65
CA CYS A 127 27.14 14.55 -41.71
C CYS A 127 28.55 13.97 -41.80
N SER A 128 29.14 13.50 -40.69
CA SER A 128 30.42 12.77 -40.70
C SER A 128 30.41 11.50 -41.58
N ASP A 129 29.24 10.89 -41.75
CA ASP A 129 29.09 9.64 -42.51
C ASP A 129 28.76 9.91 -43.99
N MET A 130 28.48 11.17 -44.34
CA MET A 130 28.04 11.62 -45.66
C MET A 130 29.02 12.61 -46.30
N THR A 131 30.31 12.54 -45.98
CA THR A 131 31.37 13.45 -46.45
C THR A 131 31.50 13.50 -47.98
N TYR A 132 31.20 12.38 -48.64
CA TYR A 132 31.32 12.24 -50.09
C TYR A 132 30.01 11.74 -50.72
N PHE A 133 29.65 12.32 -51.86
CA PHE A 133 28.65 11.75 -52.76
C PHE A 133 29.36 10.99 -53.88
N CYS A 134 29.09 9.69 -53.96
CA CYS A 134 29.73 8.77 -54.87
C CYS A 134 28.77 8.30 -55.97
N VAL A 135 29.31 8.12 -57.17
CA VAL A 135 28.59 7.60 -58.33
C VAL A 135 29.44 6.54 -59.01
N GLN A 136 28.81 5.43 -59.38
CA GLN A 136 29.43 4.35 -60.13
C GLN A 136 28.77 4.17 -61.48
N PHE A 137 29.57 4.00 -62.53
CA PHE A 137 29.10 3.71 -63.89
C PHE A 137 29.24 2.23 -64.22
N GLY A 138 28.23 1.68 -64.88
CA GLY A 138 28.25 0.31 -65.35
C GLY A 138 27.17 0.02 -66.38
N THR A 139 26.84 -1.25 -66.52
CA THR A 139 25.77 -1.74 -67.40
C THR A 139 24.56 -2.14 -66.56
N THR A 140 23.39 -2.13 -67.18
CA THR A 140 22.18 -2.67 -66.51
C THR A 140 22.24 -4.18 -66.46
N ASP A 141 21.41 -4.80 -65.62
CA ASP A 141 21.34 -6.27 -65.49
C ASP A 141 20.85 -6.97 -66.76
N SER A 142 20.25 -6.25 -67.73
CA SER A 142 19.74 -6.81 -68.98
C SER A 142 19.83 -5.81 -70.15
N PRO A 143 21.05 -5.51 -70.63
CA PRO A 143 21.25 -4.51 -71.67
C PRO A 143 20.77 -5.03 -73.03
N GLN A 144 20.00 -4.22 -73.75
CA GLN A 144 19.46 -4.60 -75.07
C GLN A 144 20.31 -3.97 -76.17
N VAL A 145 21.40 -4.63 -76.54
CA VAL A 145 22.34 -4.17 -77.57
C VAL A 145 21.78 -4.47 -78.96
N ALA A 146 21.75 -3.47 -79.84
CA ALA A 146 21.18 -3.59 -81.18
C ALA A 146 21.94 -4.55 -82.12
N SER A 147 23.23 -4.81 -81.85
CA SER A 147 24.03 -5.79 -82.60
C SER A 147 23.84 -7.23 -82.14
N GLY A 148 23.20 -7.45 -80.99
CA GLY A 148 23.01 -8.76 -80.38
C GLY A 148 24.29 -9.30 -79.72
N GLY A 149 24.35 -9.21 -78.39
CA GLY A 149 25.38 -9.83 -77.55
C GLY A 149 25.43 -9.19 -76.16
N ASN A 150 26.48 -9.48 -75.38
CA ASN A 150 26.60 -9.04 -73.99
C ASN A 150 27.41 -7.76 -73.91
N LEU A 151 26.88 -6.75 -73.21
CA LEU A 151 27.58 -5.50 -72.93
C LEU A 151 28.12 -5.54 -71.50
N GLU A 152 29.44 -5.47 -71.38
CA GLU A 152 30.16 -5.32 -70.11
C GLU A 152 30.97 -4.01 -70.13
N VAL A 153 31.12 -3.38 -68.97
CA VAL A 153 31.89 -2.13 -68.81
C VAL A 153 33.12 -2.43 -67.96
N PHE A 154 34.28 -1.99 -68.46
CA PHE A 154 35.57 -2.18 -67.81
C PHE A 154 36.27 -0.85 -67.58
N GLY A 155 36.95 -0.73 -66.45
CA GLY A 155 37.85 0.38 -66.16
C GLY A 155 39.25 0.16 -66.72
N ASN A 156 39.90 1.24 -67.14
CA ASN A 156 41.31 1.27 -67.55
C ASN A 156 42.04 2.37 -66.76
N PRO A 157 43.09 2.05 -65.99
CA PRO A 157 43.80 0.76 -65.91
C PRO A 157 43.06 -0.35 -65.15
N ASP A 158 42.11 -0.01 -64.29
CA ASP A 158 41.30 -0.96 -63.51
C ASP A 158 39.93 -0.34 -63.16
N ASP A 159 39.03 -1.13 -62.58
CA ASP A 159 37.63 -0.75 -62.31
C ASP A 159 37.46 0.36 -61.26
N SER A 160 38.51 0.79 -60.55
CA SER A 160 38.42 1.95 -59.66
C SER A 160 38.02 3.23 -60.40
N VAL A 161 38.33 3.33 -61.70
CA VAL A 161 37.96 4.49 -62.54
C VAL A 161 36.47 4.55 -62.89
N LEU A 162 35.69 3.50 -62.55
CA LEU A 162 34.25 3.43 -62.73
C LEU A 162 33.50 4.17 -61.62
N THR A 163 34.14 4.41 -60.49
CA THR A 163 33.58 5.13 -59.35
C THR A 163 34.23 6.51 -59.23
N LYS A 164 33.41 7.54 -59.01
CA LYS A 164 33.91 8.85 -58.63
C LYS A 164 33.10 9.39 -57.47
N CYS A 165 33.81 9.92 -56.48
CA CYS A 165 33.22 10.65 -55.38
C CYS A 165 33.59 12.13 -55.44
N VAL A 166 32.67 12.97 -54.97
CA VAL A 166 32.84 14.41 -54.80
C VAL A 166 32.50 14.78 -53.37
N GLU A 167 33.31 15.65 -52.76
CA GLU A 167 33.03 16.19 -51.42
C GLU A 167 31.65 16.87 -51.40
N THR A 168 30.91 16.67 -50.32
CA THR A 168 29.64 17.34 -50.08
C THR A 168 29.90 18.66 -49.36
N PRO A 169 29.70 19.84 -49.98
CA PRO A 169 30.25 21.09 -49.46
C PRO A 169 29.50 21.68 -48.27
N GLN A 170 28.25 21.29 -47.97
CA GLN A 170 27.48 21.83 -46.83
C GLN A 170 26.50 20.77 -46.31
N CYS A 171 26.80 20.13 -45.18
CA CYS A 171 25.87 19.28 -44.45
C CYS A 171 25.71 19.85 -43.03
N THR A 172 24.47 20.11 -42.61
CA THR A 172 24.17 20.63 -41.26
C THR A 172 23.48 19.57 -40.42
N GLU A 173 24.10 19.17 -39.31
CA GLU A 173 23.51 18.32 -38.29
C GLU A 173 22.63 19.16 -37.36
N ASN A 174 21.50 18.61 -36.91
CA ASN A 174 20.73 19.20 -35.84
C ASN A 174 21.32 18.74 -34.50
N THR A 175 21.97 19.64 -33.77
CA THR A 175 22.52 19.38 -32.43
C THR A 175 21.47 19.49 -31.32
N ASP A 176 20.22 19.83 -31.64
CA ASP A 176 19.18 20.20 -30.67
C ASP A 176 18.23 19.03 -30.34
N ILE A 177 18.75 17.82 -30.17
CA ILE A 177 17.96 16.66 -29.69
C ILE A 177 18.75 15.81 -28.70
N CYS A 178 18.04 15.21 -27.73
CA CYS A 178 18.60 14.25 -26.77
C CYS A 178 18.00 12.86 -27.02
N ILE A 179 18.80 11.80 -26.80
CA ILE A 179 18.39 10.42 -27.01
C ILE A 179 18.67 9.62 -25.74
N GLU A 180 17.65 8.98 -25.16
CA GLU A 180 17.78 8.06 -24.02
C GLU A 180 16.86 6.85 -24.24
N ASP A 181 17.43 5.63 -24.11
CA ASP A 181 16.76 4.34 -24.36
C ASP A 181 15.99 4.25 -25.69
N GLY A 182 16.53 4.89 -26.75
CA GLY A 182 15.93 4.91 -28.08
C GLY A 182 14.78 5.91 -28.26
N THR A 183 14.39 6.63 -27.20
CA THR A 183 13.40 7.71 -27.25
C THR A 183 14.10 9.04 -27.53
N ILE A 184 13.51 9.87 -28.38
CA ILE A 184 14.05 11.17 -28.78
C ILE A 184 13.30 12.28 -28.03
N TYR A 185 14.04 13.21 -27.46
CA TYR A 185 13.55 14.36 -26.72
C TYR A 185 14.02 15.65 -27.38
N ASP A 186 13.08 16.55 -27.66
CA ASP A 186 13.38 17.89 -28.14
C ASP A 186 14.00 18.74 -27.01
N VAL A 187 14.81 19.73 -27.35
CA VAL A 187 15.37 20.68 -26.37
C VAL A 187 14.24 21.34 -25.57
N GLY A 188 14.38 21.33 -24.26
CA GLY A 188 13.38 21.80 -23.30
C GLY A 188 12.44 20.70 -22.78
N ALA A 189 12.44 19.50 -23.37
CA ALA A 189 11.67 18.39 -22.84
C ALA A 189 12.27 17.87 -21.52
N SER A 190 11.38 17.51 -20.59
CA SER A 190 11.72 16.87 -19.32
C SER A 190 11.13 15.46 -19.24
N TRP A 191 11.87 14.51 -18.69
CA TRP A 191 11.41 13.14 -18.48
C TRP A 191 12.03 12.52 -17.24
N LYS A 192 11.40 11.45 -16.75
CA LYS A 192 11.88 10.67 -15.59
C LYS A 192 12.13 9.22 -16.00
N PRO A 193 13.38 8.85 -16.36
CA PRO A 193 13.71 7.45 -16.68
C PRO A 193 13.60 6.53 -15.45
N HIS A 194 13.78 7.09 -14.25
CA HIS A 194 13.56 6.43 -12.97
C HIS A 194 12.88 7.41 -12.01
N PRO A 195 12.06 6.97 -11.03
CA PRO A 195 11.40 7.87 -10.08
C PRO A 195 12.35 8.88 -9.39
N CYS A 196 13.59 8.48 -9.12
CA CYS A 196 14.63 9.33 -8.50
C CYS A 196 15.50 10.13 -9.47
N ARG A 197 15.26 10.04 -10.78
CA ARG A 197 16.10 10.71 -11.79
C ARG A 197 15.22 11.54 -12.69
N GLU A 198 15.46 12.84 -12.67
CA GLU A 198 14.76 13.79 -13.54
C GLU A 198 15.75 14.36 -14.54
N CYS A 199 15.44 14.20 -15.82
CA CYS A 199 16.29 14.57 -16.93
C CYS A 199 15.63 15.66 -17.77
N THR A 200 16.46 16.52 -18.35
CA THR A 200 16.06 17.62 -19.22
C THR A 200 16.96 17.65 -20.44
N CYS A 201 16.39 17.85 -21.62
CA CYS A 201 17.16 18.02 -22.83
C CYS A 201 17.60 19.48 -22.94
N THR A 202 18.91 19.72 -22.93
CA THR A 202 19.49 21.05 -23.15
C THR A 202 20.22 21.08 -24.50
N ALA A 203 20.51 22.27 -25.02
CA ALA A 203 21.31 22.41 -26.25
C ALA A 203 22.72 21.77 -26.15
N GLY A 204 23.20 21.50 -24.93
CA GLY A 204 24.46 20.79 -24.67
C GLY A 204 24.30 19.28 -24.43
N GLY A 205 23.10 18.72 -24.61
CA GLY A 205 22.77 17.32 -24.35
C GLY A 205 21.90 17.12 -23.10
N THR A 206 21.74 15.86 -22.71
CA THR A 206 20.93 15.46 -21.56
C THR A 206 21.56 15.91 -20.24
N SER A 207 20.81 16.64 -19.42
CA SER A 207 21.17 17.00 -18.05
C SER A 207 20.21 16.36 -17.07
N CYS A 208 20.71 15.59 -16.10
CA CYS A 208 19.88 14.89 -15.13
C CYS A 208 20.25 15.24 -13.70
N GLN A 209 19.24 15.36 -12.85
CA GLN A 209 19.35 15.48 -11.40
C GLN A 209 18.90 14.16 -10.76
N VAL A 210 19.64 13.70 -9.76
CA VAL A 210 19.30 12.50 -8.98
C VAL A 210 18.93 12.95 -7.57
N GLU A 211 17.77 12.50 -7.10
CA GLU A 211 17.32 12.69 -5.74
C GLU A 211 17.93 11.60 -4.84
N GLU A 212 18.60 12.01 -3.76
CA GLU A 212 19.15 11.11 -2.74
C GLU A 212 18.19 11.00 -1.55
N CYS A 213 17.86 9.77 -1.16
CA CYS A 213 16.93 9.52 -0.06
C CYS A 213 17.68 9.42 1.27
N GLN A 214 17.20 10.15 2.29
CA GLN A 214 17.65 10.03 3.68
C GLN A 214 16.48 9.68 4.61
N PRO A 215 15.98 8.43 4.58
CA PRO A 215 14.94 8.02 5.51
C PRO A 215 15.48 7.98 6.94
N THR A 216 14.69 8.50 7.89
CA THR A 216 15.03 8.55 9.33
C THR A 216 14.67 7.26 10.08
N CYS A 217 13.87 6.37 9.49
CA CYS A 217 13.49 5.09 10.07
C CYS A 217 14.39 3.92 9.60
N GLY A 218 14.42 2.85 10.40
CA GLY A 218 15.13 1.62 10.06
C GLY A 218 14.68 1.02 8.73
N VAL A 219 15.61 0.35 8.04
CA VAL A 219 15.38 -0.22 6.69
C VAL A 219 14.21 -1.21 6.64
N ASP A 220 13.94 -1.90 7.75
CA ASP A 220 12.89 -2.92 7.82
C ASP A 220 11.47 -2.34 7.82
N TYR A 221 11.31 -1.04 8.08
CA TYR A 221 10.00 -0.36 8.18
C TYR A 221 9.73 0.60 7.03
N GLN A 222 10.63 0.67 6.06
CA GLN A 222 10.51 1.58 4.92
C GLN A 222 9.42 1.13 3.94
N ILE A 223 8.54 2.05 3.57
CA ILE A 223 7.40 1.79 2.68
C ILE A 223 7.78 2.21 1.26
N PHE A 224 7.95 1.23 0.38
CA PHE A 224 8.25 1.45 -1.04
C PHE A 224 6.97 1.48 -1.87
N THR A 225 6.74 2.60 -2.56
CA THR A 225 5.58 2.77 -3.44
C THR A 225 6.04 2.85 -4.89
N THR A 226 5.41 2.08 -5.78
CA THR A 226 5.74 2.10 -7.22
C THR A 226 5.59 3.50 -7.79
N GLY A 227 6.61 3.99 -8.49
CA GLY A 227 6.61 5.32 -9.11
C GLY A 227 7.06 6.47 -8.19
N VAL A 228 7.34 6.21 -6.92
CA VAL A 228 7.88 7.19 -5.97
C VAL A 228 9.38 6.96 -5.81
N CYS A 229 10.16 8.05 -5.72
CA CYS A 229 11.62 7.95 -5.55
C CYS A 229 12.00 7.36 -4.18
N CYS A 230 11.61 8.08 -3.12
CA CYS A 230 12.06 7.77 -1.78
C CYS A 230 11.04 6.94 -1.00
N PRO A 231 11.51 5.97 -0.19
CA PRO A 231 10.64 5.27 0.73
C PRO A 231 10.10 6.22 1.78
N ALA A 232 8.85 6.00 2.19
CA ALA A 232 8.25 6.71 3.31
C ALA A 232 8.47 5.95 4.61
N CYS A 233 8.51 6.68 5.73
CA CYS A 233 8.46 6.09 7.06
C CYS A 233 7.01 6.09 7.57
N PRO A 234 6.61 5.08 8.35
CA PRO A 234 5.35 5.11 9.07
C PRO A 234 5.27 6.34 9.96
N THR A 235 4.16 7.06 9.91
CA THR A 235 3.93 8.26 10.72
C THR A 235 2.97 8.00 11.88
N SER A 236 2.20 6.93 11.80
CA SER A 236 1.15 6.58 12.75
C SER A 236 0.76 5.11 12.61
N CYS A 237 0.10 4.58 13.63
CA CYS A 237 -0.63 3.32 13.59
C CYS A 237 -2.08 3.60 13.20
N GLN A 238 -2.57 2.91 12.17
CA GLN A 238 -3.97 2.97 11.75
C GLN A 238 -4.74 1.80 12.36
N VAL A 239 -5.63 2.08 13.30
CA VAL A 239 -6.44 1.07 14.00
C VAL A 239 -7.91 1.45 13.88
N ASP A 240 -8.70 0.62 13.19
CA ASP A 240 -10.14 0.81 12.96
C ASP A 240 -10.51 2.22 12.44
N GLY A 241 -9.67 2.79 11.57
CA GLY A 241 -9.86 4.13 10.99
C GLY A 241 -9.42 5.30 11.89
N THR A 242 -8.84 5.01 13.06
CA THR A 242 -8.24 6.00 13.96
C THR A 242 -6.71 5.99 13.80
N SER A 243 -6.14 7.19 13.73
CA SER A 243 -4.69 7.39 13.61
C SER A 243 -4.07 7.67 14.97
N TYR A 244 -3.10 6.86 15.38
CA TYR A 244 -2.33 7.05 16.61
C TYR A 244 -0.88 7.37 16.27
N ASP A 245 -0.34 8.46 16.82
CA ASP A 245 1.04 8.85 16.59
C ASP A 245 2.02 7.81 17.14
N ILE A 246 3.22 7.75 16.56
CA ILE A 246 4.30 6.88 17.04
C ILE A 246 4.59 7.15 18.52
N GLY A 247 4.64 6.09 19.33
CA GLY A 247 4.82 6.16 20.79
C GLY A 247 3.54 6.46 21.56
N ALA A 248 2.42 6.78 20.90
CA ALA A 248 1.14 6.95 21.57
C ALA A 248 0.67 5.64 22.20
N SER A 249 -0.01 5.75 23.34
CA SER A 249 -0.62 4.64 24.06
C SER A 249 -2.10 4.89 24.27
N TRP A 250 -2.94 3.90 24.00
CA TRP A 250 -4.38 3.98 24.16
C TRP A 250 -4.95 2.70 24.75
N GLN A 251 -6.17 2.80 25.28
CA GLN A 251 -6.90 1.69 25.87
C GLN A 251 -8.09 1.37 24.97
N VAL A 252 -8.16 0.14 24.48
CA VAL A 252 -9.25 -0.32 23.59
C VAL A 252 -10.47 -0.69 24.43
N ASP A 253 -10.22 -1.41 25.52
CA ASP A 253 -11.20 -1.79 26.53
C ASP A 253 -10.50 -1.94 27.88
N VAL A 254 -11.24 -2.30 28.93
CA VAL A 254 -10.71 -2.43 30.30
C VAL A 254 -9.58 -3.45 30.45
N CYS A 255 -9.43 -4.39 29.51
CA CYS A 255 -8.40 -5.44 29.49
C CYS A 255 -7.27 -5.20 28.48
N THR A 256 -7.49 -4.34 27.49
CA THR A 256 -6.60 -4.23 26.33
C THR A 256 -5.96 -2.85 26.24
N ARG A 257 -4.63 -2.81 26.35
CA ARG A 257 -3.82 -1.60 26.19
C ARG A 257 -2.87 -1.75 25.01
N CYS A 258 -2.87 -0.76 24.15
CA CYS A 258 -2.04 -0.73 22.96
C CYS A 258 -1.03 0.41 22.98
N THR A 259 0.08 0.23 22.26
CA THR A 259 1.10 1.23 22.01
C THR A 259 1.49 1.21 20.53
N CYS A 260 1.65 2.38 19.93
CA CYS A 260 2.10 2.48 18.55
C CYS A 260 3.63 2.39 18.47
N SER A 261 4.17 1.37 17.79
CA SER A 261 5.61 1.23 17.59
C SER A 261 6.13 2.17 16.51
N GLU A 262 7.45 2.35 16.46
CA GLU A 262 8.14 3.08 15.38
C GLU A 262 7.96 2.45 13.99
N SER A 263 7.54 1.19 13.91
CA SER A 263 7.19 0.51 12.66
C SER A 263 5.78 0.85 12.14
N GLY A 264 5.00 1.65 12.87
CA GLY A 264 3.60 1.93 12.55
C GLY A 264 2.65 0.77 12.88
N GLU A 265 3.08 -0.18 13.70
CA GLU A 265 2.28 -1.32 14.12
C GLU A 265 1.77 -1.16 15.56
N SER A 266 0.50 -1.48 15.78
CA SER A 266 -0.09 -1.44 17.11
C SER A 266 0.33 -2.68 17.91
N ASN A 267 1.06 -2.49 18.99
CA ASN A 267 1.41 -3.53 19.94
C ASN A 267 0.41 -3.50 21.10
N CYS A 268 -0.51 -4.46 21.12
CA CYS A 268 -1.57 -4.56 22.12
C CYS A 268 -1.26 -5.68 23.13
N ILE A 269 -1.35 -5.35 24.40
CA ILE A 269 -1.28 -6.29 25.52
C ILE A 269 -2.69 -6.45 26.05
N ILE A 270 -3.15 -7.70 26.10
CA ILE A 270 -4.43 -8.09 26.67
C ILE A 270 -4.15 -8.75 28.02
N ASP A 271 -4.73 -8.20 29.08
CA ASP A 271 -4.64 -8.78 30.42
C ASP A 271 -5.43 -10.09 30.46
N GLN A 272 -4.73 -11.20 30.71
CA GLN A 272 -5.36 -12.51 30.86
C GLN A 272 -5.74 -12.77 32.31
N CYS A 273 -7.02 -12.98 32.56
CA CYS A 273 -7.51 -13.26 33.90
C CYS A 273 -7.22 -14.71 34.30
N SER A 274 -6.68 -14.88 35.51
CA SER A 274 -6.58 -16.21 36.13
C SER A 274 -7.97 -16.70 36.56
N PRO A 275 -8.21 -18.02 36.60
CA PRO A 275 -9.46 -18.56 37.14
C PRO A 275 -9.67 -18.13 38.60
N THR A 276 -10.70 -17.33 38.85
CA THR A 276 -11.10 -16.89 40.19
C THR A 276 -12.08 -17.90 40.78
N SER A 277 -11.74 -18.52 41.91
CA SER A 277 -12.66 -19.36 42.68
C SER A 277 -13.00 -18.67 44.00
N CYS A 278 -14.29 -18.41 44.23
CA CYS A 278 -14.72 -17.69 45.43
C CYS A 278 -15.00 -18.63 46.61
N PRO A 279 -14.69 -18.20 47.85
CA PRO A 279 -15.03 -18.95 49.05
C PRO A 279 -16.54 -19.21 49.14
N GLY A 280 -16.95 -20.36 49.69
CA GLY A 280 -18.37 -20.71 49.85
C GLY A 280 -19.11 -21.01 48.54
N GLY A 281 -18.40 -21.25 47.42
CA GLY A 281 -19.01 -21.66 46.15
C GLY A 281 -19.70 -20.53 45.36
N ARG A 282 -19.44 -19.27 45.74
CA ARG A 282 -20.02 -18.09 45.08
C ARG A 282 -19.52 -17.93 43.64
N GLN A 283 -20.35 -17.33 42.80
CA GLN A 283 -19.98 -16.97 41.42
C GLN A 283 -19.15 -15.68 41.44
N PRO A 284 -17.96 -15.64 40.79
CA PRO A 284 -17.22 -14.41 40.57
C PRO A 284 -18.01 -13.42 39.71
N ILE A 285 -17.85 -12.12 39.98
CA ILE A 285 -18.51 -11.05 39.23
C ILE A 285 -17.50 -10.11 38.57
N THR A 286 -17.81 -9.62 37.38
CA THR A 286 -17.01 -8.59 36.70
C THR A 286 -17.59 -7.21 37.00
N ARG A 287 -16.83 -6.35 37.67
CA ARG A 287 -17.25 -4.98 38.01
C ARG A 287 -16.93 -4.02 36.85
N SER A 288 -17.80 -3.03 36.64
CA SER A 288 -17.56 -1.98 35.63
C SER A 288 -16.21 -1.29 35.87
N GLY A 289 -15.39 -1.18 34.83
CA GLY A 289 -14.04 -0.61 34.91
C GLY A 289 -12.93 -1.59 35.31
N PHE A 290 -13.26 -2.85 35.63
CA PHE A 290 -12.28 -3.89 35.96
C PHE A 290 -12.24 -4.94 34.86
N CYS A 291 -11.02 -5.32 34.44
CA CYS A 291 -10.84 -6.39 33.47
C CYS A 291 -11.25 -7.76 34.02
N CYS A 292 -10.81 -8.09 35.24
CA CYS A 292 -10.92 -9.44 35.78
C CYS A 292 -12.02 -9.60 36.83
N PRO A 293 -12.65 -10.78 36.90
CA PRO A 293 -13.72 -11.04 37.85
C PRO A 293 -13.17 -11.14 39.27
N VAL A 294 -13.91 -10.55 40.20
CA VAL A 294 -13.62 -10.53 41.63
C VAL A 294 -14.72 -11.23 42.40
N CYS A 295 -14.41 -11.68 43.61
CA CYS A 295 -15.44 -12.23 44.49
C CYS A 295 -16.30 -11.11 45.06
N PRO A 296 -17.64 -11.24 45.01
CA PRO A 296 -18.52 -10.29 45.67
C PRO A 296 -18.23 -10.30 47.18
N LEU A 297 -18.11 -9.11 47.76
CA LEU A 297 -17.92 -8.95 49.21
C LEU A 297 -19.26 -8.80 49.93
N GLU A 298 -20.33 -8.51 49.19
CA GLU A 298 -21.69 -8.50 49.72
C GLU A 298 -22.21 -9.93 49.92
N CYS A 299 -23.05 -10.10 50.95
CA CYS A 299 -23.83 -11.31 51.20
C CYS A 299 -25.26 -11.11 50.70
N ASP A 300 -25.88 -12.17 50.19
CA ASP A 300 -27.30 -12.22 49.84
C ASP A 300 -27.98 -13.22 50.77
N ASP A 301 -28.87 -12.74 51.64
CA ASP A 301 -29.73 -13.56 52.51
C ASP A 301 -31.19 -13.32 52.10
N ASP A 302 -31.78 -14.31 51.43
CA ASP A 302 -33.15 -14.32 50.90
C ASP A 302 -33.52 -13.05 50.07
N GLY A 303 -32.59 -12.55 49.26
CA GLY A 303 -32.77 -11.37 48.40
C GLY A 303 -32.43 -10.04 49.06
N SER A 304 -32.02 -10.05 50.33
CA SER A 304 -31.50 -8.88 51.03
C SER A 304 -29.97 -8.85 50.94
N LEU A 305 -29.43 -7.73 50.46
CA LEU A 305 -27.99 -7.53 50.30
C LEU A 305 -27.40 -6.88 51.54
N TYR A 306 -26.37 -7.51 52.11
CA TYR A 306 -25.62 -7.03 53.27
C TYR A 306 -24.17 -6.77 52.89
N LEU A 307 -23.65 -5.61 53.27
CA LEU A 307 -22.27 -5.23 53.04
C LEU A 307 -21.34 -5.98 54.00
N HIS A 308 -20.05 -6.00 53.66
CA HIS A 308 -19.05 -6.57 54.56
C HIS A 308 -19.05 -5.86 55.93
N PHE A 309 -19.09 -6.67 57.00
CA PHE A 309 -19.28 -6.29 58.41
C PHE A 309 -20.68 -5.83 58.81
N GLU A 310 -21.66 -5.91 57.91
CA GLU A 310 -23.04 -5.65 58.27
C GLU A 310 -23.61 -6.81 59.09
N GLU A 311 -24.35 -6.48 60.14
CA GLU A 311 -24.99 -7.41 61.07
C GLU A 311 -26.51 -7.29 60.98
N TRP A 312 -27.21 -8.43 60.99
CA TRP A 312 -28.67 -8.49 60.97
C TRP A 312 -29.20 -9.63 61.82
N LYS A 313 -30.46 -9.52 62.25
CA LYS A 313 -31.20 -10.65 62.84
C LYS A 313 -32.04 -11.32 61.75
N GLN A 314 -31.80 -12.60 61.53
CA GLN A 314 -32.61 -13.41 60.61
C GLN A 314 -33.95 -13.78 61.28
N ASP A 315 -33.93 -14.06 62.57
CA ASP A 315 -35.09 -14.27 63.43
C ASP A 315 -34.76 -13.85 64.88
N ALA A 316 -35.68 -14.09 65.82
CA ALA A 316 -35.49 -13.71 67.23
C ALA A 316 -34.21 -14.33 67.86
N CYS A 317 -33.82 -15.53 67.42
CA CYS A 317 -32.73 -16.36 67.94
C CYS A 317 -31.46 -16.36 67.09
N THR A 318 -31.53 -15.94 65.83
CA THR A 318 -30.43 -16.05 64.88
C THR A 318 -29.89 -14.68 64.52
N SER A 319 -28.65 -14.42 64.90
CA SER A 319 -27.92 -13.20 64.53
C SER A 319 -26.84 -13.54 63.52
N CYS A 320 -26.78 -12.79 62.42
CA CYS A 320 -25.85 -13.04 61.32
C CYS A 320 -24.98 -11.81 61.04
N GLN A 321 -23.77 -12.05 60.53
CA GLN A 321 -22.86 -11.03 60.04
C GLN A 321 -22.32 -11.43 58.66
N CYS A 322 -22.15 -10.45 57.77
CA CYS A 322 -21.53 -10.68 56.48
C CYS A 322 -20.02 -10.49 56.57
N PHE A 323 -19.24 -11.56 56.40
CA PHE A 323 -17.78 -11.51 56.42
C PHE A 323 -17.20 -11.98 55.08
N ASP A 324 -16.58 -11.07 54.33
CA ASP A 324 -16.03 -11.30 52.99
C ASP A 324 -17.01 -12.04 52.06
N GLY A 325 -18.29 -11.62 52.09
CA GLY A 325 -19.42 -12.18 51.36
C GLY A 325 -19.81 -13.61 51.77
N THR A 326 -19.40 -14.05 52.96
CA THR A 326 -19.89 -15.27 53.61
C THR A 326 -20.78 -14.88 54.79
N ILE A 327 -21.99 -15.44 54.86
CA ILE A 327 -22.88 -15.24 55.99
C ILE A 327 -22.39 -16.11 57.15
N GLN A 328 -22.12 -15.49 58.29
CA GLN A 328 -21.78 -16.15 59.54
C GLN A 328 -22.89 -15.90 60.54
N CYS A 329 -23.63 -16.95 60.92
CA CYS A 329 -24.75 -16.84 61.86
C CYS A 329 -24.45 -17.55 63.17
N ASP A 330 -24.78 -16.88 64.26
CA ASP A 330 -24.80 -17.41 65.61
C ASP A 330 -26.26 -17.64 66.02
N VAL A 331 -26.56 -18.88 66.42
CA VAL A 331 -27.90 -19.30 66.86
C VAL A 331 -27.89 -19.39 68.39
N GLU A 332 -28.71 -18.57 69.02
CA GLU A 332 -28.97 -18.65 70.45
C GLU A 332 -29.81 -19.90 70.77
N THR A 333 -29.43 -20.65 71.80
CA THR A 333 -30.16 -21.84 72.24
C THR A 333 -30.72 -21.62 73.64
N CYS A 334 -32.01 -21.87 73.80
CA CYS A 334 -32.70 -21.62 75.07
C CYS A 334 -32.47 -22.75 76.08
N SER A 335 -32.25 -22.36 77.33
CA SER A 335 -32.15 -23.32 78.43
C SER A 335 -33.53 -23.87 78.82
N PRO A 336 -33.62 -25.13 79.30
CA PRO A 336 -34.89 -25.70 79.75
C PRO A 336 -35.47 -24.93 80.94
N LEU A 337 -36.72 -24.46 80.79
CA LEU A 337 -37.44 -23.74 81.84
C LEU A 337 -38.02 -24.70 82.90
N GLN A 338 -38.03 -24.25 84.16
CA GLN A 338 -38.57 -24.99 85.30
C GLN A 338 -39.94 -24.43 85.73
N CYS A 339 -40.83 -24.22 84.78
CA CYS A 339 -42.19 -23.73 85.00
C CYS A 339 -43.15 -24.29 83.94
N ASP A 340 -44.44 -24.35 84.29
CA ASP A 340 -45.49 -24.79 83.38
C ASP A 340 -45.63 -23.85 82.17
N ALA A 341 -46.08 -24.38 81.03
CA ALA A 341 -46.27 -23.62 79.80
C ALA A 341 -47.18 -22.37 79.97
N SER A 342 -48.12 -22.40 80.92
CA SER A 342 -48.98 -21.25 81.22
C SER A 342 -48.27 -20.10 81.96
N ALA A 343 -47.10 -20.35 82.55
CA ALA A 343 -46.28 -19.35 83.25
C ALA A 343 -45.07 -18.89 82.43
N GLN A 344 -44.93 -19.34 81.19
CA GLN A 344 -43.87 -18.93 80.28
C GLN A 344 -44.29 -17.65 79.56
N ILE A 345 -43.40 -16.66 79.54
CA ILE A 345 -43.59 -15.38 78.85
C ILE A 345 -42.44 -15.16 77.87
N GLN A 346 -42.73 -14.60 76.70
CA GLN A 346 -41.74 -14.30 75.67
C GLN A 346 -42.18 -13.04 74.91
N GLY A 347 -41.28 -12.07 74.78
CA GLY A 347 -41.50 -10.89 73.93
C GLY A 347 -41.47 -11.25 72.44
N ALA A 348 -42.01 -10.36 71.60
CA ALA A 348 -42.07 -10.58 70.16
C ALA A 348 -40.67 -10.70 69.51
N ASP A 349 -39.67 -10.05 70.07
CA ASP A 349 -38.29 -9.99 69.55
C ASP A 349 -37.29 -10.82 70.41
N ASP A 350 -37.78 -11.50 71.45
CA ASP A 350 -36.96 -12.29 72.37
C ASP A 350 -36.80 -13.71 71.83
N CYS A 351 -35.57 -14.23 71.80
CA CYS A 351 -35.31 -15.61 71.41
C CYS A 351 -35.93 -16.61 72.40
N CYS A 352 -35.74 -16.36 73.69
CA CYS A 352 -36.05 -17.31 74.74
C CYS A 352 -37.19 -16.83 75.62
N ALA A 353 -38.10 -17.76 75.92
CA ALA A 353 -39.09 -17.54 76.96
C ALA A 353 -38.43 -17.57 78.34
N GLU A 354 -39.00 -16.83 79.27
CA GLU A 354 -38.62 -16.82 80.68
C GLU A 354 -39.81 -17.25 81.55
N CYS A 355 -39.51 -17.77 82.74
CA CYS A 355 -40.55 -18.05 83.73
C CYS A 355 -41.03 -16.73 84.35
N ALA A 356 -42.31 -16.44 84.20
CA ALA A 356 -42.92 -15.29 84.84
C ALA A 356 -42.81 -15.40 86.38
N LEU A 357 -42.51 -14.28 87.02
CA LEU A 357 -42.40 -14.21 88.48
C LEU A 357 -43.76 -14.43 89.14
N GLU A 358 -43.74 -15.07 90.30
CA GLU A 358 -44.91 -15.26 91.15
C GLU A 358 -45.21 -13.97 91.94
N CYS A 359 -46.48 -13.69 92.16
CA CYS A 359 -46.91 -12.58 93.00
C CYS A 359 -47.05 -13.04 94.46
N VAL A 360 -46.65 -12.19 95.41
CA VAL A 360 -46.78 -12.46 96.84
C VAL A 360 -47.88 -11.60 97.44
N ASP A 361 -48.87 -12.21 98.07
CA ASP A 361 -49.90 -11.50 98.85
C ASP A 361 -50.22 -12.26 100.14
N ARG A 362 -50.20 -11.55 101.29
CA ARG A 362 -50.42 -12.07 102.65
C ARG A 362 -49.83 -13.47 102.89
N ASN A 363 -48.56 -13.64 102.52
CA ASN A 363 -47.78 -14.87 102.71
C ASN A 363 -48.20 -16.06 101.82
N SER A 364 -48.97 -15.82 100.75
CA SER A 364 -49.32 -16.77 99.70
C SER A 364 -48.65 -16.38 98.37
N LEU A 365 -48.24 -17.39 97.60
CA LEU A 365 -47.66 -17.23 96.26
C LEU A 365 -48.74 -17.52 95.21
N TYR A 366 -48.85 -16.64 94.22
CA TYR A 366 -49.79 -16.75 93.12
C TYR A 366 -49.01 -16.84 91.80
N PRO A 367 -49.19 -17.92 91.02
CA PRO A 367 -48.52 -18.06 89.74
C PRO A 367 -49.02 -17.02 88.75
N HIS A 368 -48.24 -16.78 87.70
CA HIS A 368 -48.64 -15.87 86.64
C HIS A 368 -50.00 -16.26 86.03
N GLY A 369 -50.87 -15.27 85.82
CA GLY A 369 -52.24 -15.48 85.34
C GLY A 369 -53.24 -15.88 86.43
N ALA A 370 -52.78 -16.24 87.64
CA ALA A 370 -53.69 -16.52 88.74
C ALA A 370 -54.45 -15.25 89.15
N SER A 371 -55.72 -15.44 89.47
CA SER A 371 -56.57 -14.40 90.04
C SER A 371 -57.02 -14.80 91.44
N TRP A 372 -57.01 -13.86 92.37
CA TRP A 372 -57.39 -14.08 93.76
C TRP A 372 -58.06 -12.85 94.37
N SER A 373 -58.78 -13.07 95.47
CA SER A 373 -59.44 -12.01 96.21
C SER A 373 -58.91 -11.94 97.64
N PRO A 374 -58.03 -10.97 97.97
CA PRO A 374 -57.49 -10.79 99.32
C PRO A 374 -58.59 -10.54 100.37
N ASP A 375 -59.70 -9.96 99.95
CA ASP A 375 -60.93 -9.75 100.71
C ASP A 375 -62.12 -9.69 99.76
N VAL A 376 -63.33 -9.59 100.31
CA VAL A 376 -64.59 -9.57 99.55
C VAL A 376 -64.70 -8.41 98.55
N CYS A 377 -63.87 -7.37 98.67
CA CYS A 377 -63.92 -6.16 97.85
C CYS A 377 -62.79 -6.03 96.83
N THR A 378 -61.76 -6.89 96.91
CA THR A 378 -60.56 -6.73 96.09
C THR A 378 -60.39 -7.95 95.19
N ASN A 379 -60.14 -7.72 93.90
CA ASN A 379 -59.76 -8.76 92.96
C ASN A 379 -58.40 -8.42 92.36
N CYS A 380 -57.45 -9.35 92.50
CA CYS A 380 -56.09 -9.21 92.05
C CYS A 380 -55.78 -10.26 90.98
N THR A 381 -54.98 -9.89 89.99
CA THR A 381 -54.42 -10.82 89.00
C THR A 381 -52.90 -10.66 88.96
N CYS A 382 -52.19 -11.77 88.85
CA CYS A 382 -50.73 -11.77 88.83
C CYS A 382 -50.19 -11.62 87.41
N TYR A 383 -49.46 -10.53 87.16
CA TYR A 383 -48.76 -10.28 85.90
C TYR A 383 -47.25 -10.18 86.16
N ASN A 384 -46.52 -11.27 85.89
CA ASN A 384 -45.07 -11.36 86.02
C ASN A 384 -44.52 -10.72 87.32
N GLY A 385 -44.95 -11.22 88.47
CA GLY A 385 -44.54 -10.73 89.80
C GLY A 385 -45.25 -9.45 90.26
N THR A 386 -46.03 -8.81 89.39
CA THR A 386 -46.81 -7.61 89.72
C THR A 386 -48.28 -7.97 89.95
N SER A 387 -48.78 -7.70 91.16
CA SER A 387 -50.21 -7.85 91.47
C SER A 387 -50.99 -6.64 90.97
N ALA A 388 -51.81 -6.84 89.94
CA ALA A 388 -52.76 -5.84 89.48
C ALA A 388 -54.09 -6.04 90.21
N CYS A 389 -54.40 -5.18 91.18
CA CYS A 389 -55.60 -5.28 92.01
C CYS A 389 -56.62 -4.19 91.70
N GLY A 390 -57.87 -4.58 91.48
CA GLY A 390 -59.03 -3.70 91.46
C GLY A 390 -59.77 -3.77 92.78
N ILE A 391 -59.98 -2.62 93.41
CA ILE A 391 -60.80 -2.49 94.64
C ILE A 391 -62.18 -2.00 94.25
N GLN A 392 -63.22 -2.73 94.66
CA GLN A 392 -64.60 -2.29 94.56
C GLN A 392 -64.88 -1.30 95.70
N TYR A 393 -65.16 -0.05 95.34
CA TYR A 393 -65.63 0.96 96.28
C TYR A 393 -67.15 0.89 96.39
N CYS A 394 -67.65 0.96 97.62
CA CYS A 394 -69.08 0.96 97.89
C CYS A 394 -69.62 2.38 97.94
N GLU A 395 -70.77 2.58 97.30
CA GLU A 395 -71.55 3.80 97.44
C GLU A 395 -72.16 3.89 98.84
N SER A 396 -72.36 5.11 99.34
CA SER A 396 -72.93 5.33 100.67
C SER A 396 -74.40 4.91 100.72
N THR A 397 -74.78 4.13 101.73
CA THR A 397 -76.18 3.74 101.96
C THR A 397 -76.97 4.89 102.57
N LEU A 398 -78.23 5.07 102.15
CA LEU A 398 -79.13 6.15 102.61
C LEU A 398 -80.06 5.75 103.76
N CYS A 399 -79.89 4.56 104.32
CA CYS A 399 -80.70 4.08 105.45
C CYS A 399 -80.09 4.46 106.81
N PRO A 400 -80.90 4.49 107.89
CA PRO A 400 -80.41 4.65 109.26
C PRO A 400 -79.33 3.59 109.59
N ALA A 401 -78.35 3.94 110.41
CA ALA A 401 -77.24 3.04 110.77
C ALA A 401 -77.70 1.68 111.31
N GLU A 402 -78.88 1.64 111.93
CA GLU A 402 -79.54 0.45 112.48
C GLU A 402 -80.03 -0.55 111.40
N GLN A 403 -80.15 -0.11 110.14
CA GLN A 403 -80.65 -0.90 109.01
C GLN A 403 -79.56 -1.26 107.99
N VAL A 404 -78.31 -0.86 108.22
CA VAL A 404 -77.18 -1.20 107.34
C VAL A 404 -76.77 -2.64 107.62
N VAL A 405 -76.88 -3.50 106.61
CA VAL A 405 -76.51 -4.92 106.72
C VAL A 405 -75.54 -5.27 105.59
N THR A 406 -74.36 -5.74 105.97
CA THR A 406 -73.44 -6.41 105.05
C THR A 406 -73.73 -7.90 105.09
N ARG A 407 -74.16 -8.48 103.96
CA ARG A 407 -74.36 -9.93 103.88
C ARG A 407 -73.02 -10.63 103.81
N TYR A 408 -72.95 -11.81 104.42
CA TYR A 408 -71.74 -12.64 104.39
C TYR A 408 -71.34 -12.94 102.94
N GLY A 409 -70.13 -12.55 102.54
CA GLY A 409 -69.59 -12.73 101.19
C GLY A 409 -69.82 -11.57 100.22
N GLU A 410 -70.55 -10.52 100.60
CA GLU A 410 -70.73 -9.32 99.77
C GLU A 410 -69.78 -8.19 100.22
N CYS A 411 -69.14 -7.53 99.24
CA CYS A 411 -68.27 -6.37 99.51
C CYS A 411 -69.04 -5.22 100.15
N CYS A 412 -70.21 -4.90 99.58
CA CYS A 412 -70.92 -3.67 99.90
C CYS A 412 -72.10 -3.89 100.82
N PRO A 413 -72.29 -3.01 101.82
CA PRO A 413 -73.46 -3.05 102.68
C PRO A 413 -74.71 -2.67 101.88
N ALA A 414 -75.82 -3.30 102.23
CA ALA A 414 -77.14 -2.96 101.70
C ALA A 414 -78.09 -2.61 102.86
N CYS A 415 -79.18 -1.91 102.55
CA CYS A 415 -80.23 -1.70 103.54
C CYS A 415 -81.02 -3.00 103.73
N ALA A 416 -81.20 -3.43 104.98
CA ALA A 416 -82.10 -4.53 105.31
C ALA A 416 -83.51 -4.22 104.76
N LYS A 417 -84.10 -5.17 104.05
CA LYS A 417 -85.47 -5.06 103.55
C LYS A 417 -86.49 -5.22 104.67
#